data_AF-A0A8K0NW41-F1
#
_entry.id   AF-A0A8K0NW41-F1
#
_cell.length_a   1.000
_cell.length_b   1.000
_cell.length_c   1.000
_cell.angle_alpha   90.00
_cell.angle_beta   90.00
_cell.angle_gamma   90.00
#
_symmetry.space_group_name_H-M   'P 1'
#
loop_
_entity.id
_entity.type
_entity.pdbx_description
1 polymer ?
#
loop_
_entity_poly.entity_id
_entity_poly.type
_entity_poly.pdbx_seq_one_letter_code
_entity_poly.pdbx_strand_id
1 'polypeptide(L)'
;MVMAAMATARAWLAVKPHRPLIKFRKGGGVAGHEAGGVQAARSGHPQSVGAGRAPIQPKPILEDWQMPRKYQRLAITEEEIEYINTGGPPPK
;
A
#
# COMPACT_ATOMS: atom_id res chain seq x y z
N MET A 1 -35.12 51.57 13.65
CA MET A 1 -35.11 50.92 12.32
C MET A 1 -33.93 51.49 11.56
N VAL A 2 -32.93 50.76 11.09
CA VAL A 2 -32.85 49.35 10.69
C VAL A 2 -31.46 48.84 11.04
N MET A 3 -31.40 47.74 11.80
CA MET A 3 -30.21 46.92 12.03
C MET A 3 -29.97 46.01 10.83
N ALA A 4 -28.69 45.79 10.52
CA ALA A 4 -28.12 44.61 9.88
C ALA A 4 -28.65 44.22 8.48
N ALA A 5 -27.87 44.54 7.45
CA ALA A 5 -27.78 43.70 6.26
C ALA A 5 -26.40 43.87 5.60
N MET A 6 -25.88 42.79 5.02
CA MET A 6 -24.61 42.67 4.27
C MET A 6 -23.32 42.48 5.07
N ALA A 7 -23.20 41.32 5.72
CA ALA A 7 -21.87 40.74 5.98
C ALA A 7 -21.87 39.21 5.78
N THR A 8 -22.41 38.72 4.66
CA THR A 8 -22.31 37.30 4.29
C THR A 8 -21.77 37.07 2.88
N ALA A 9 -21.14 38.06 2.25
CA ALA A 9 -20.81 38.00 0.83
C ALA A 9 -19.32 37.76 0.49
N ARG A 10 -18.43 37.49 1.47
CA ARG A 10 -16.97 37.39 1.19
C ARG A 10 -16.21 36.30 1.93
N ALA A 11 -16.87 35.31 2.52
CA ALA A 11 -16.18 34.23 3.23
C ALA A 11 -15.28 33.37 2.30
N TRP A 12 -15.64 33.20 1.02
CA TRP A 12 -14.86 32.40 0.06
C TRP A 12 -13.58 33.08 -0.43
N LEU A 13 -13.46 34.40 -0.32
CA LEU A 13 -12.23 35.12 -0.67
C LEU A 13 -11.09 34.88 0.34
N ALA A 14 -11.42 34.39 1.54
CA ALA A 14 -10.44 34.08 2.59
C ALA A 14 -9.92 32.63 2.53
N VAL A 15 -10.50 31.78 1.70
CA VAL A 15 -10.10 30.37 1.59
C VAL A 15 -9.04 30.24 0.50
N LYS A 16 -7.82 29.83 0.88
CA LYS A 16 -6.77 29.48 -0.09
C LYS A 16 -7.28 28.37 -1.01
N PRO A 17 -7.14 28.50 -2.35
CA PRO A 17 -7.60 27.48 -3.26
C PRO A 17 -6.87 26.16 -2.99
N HIS A 18 -7.63 25.09 -2.78
CA HIS A 18 -7.08 23.75 -2.55
C HIS A 18 -6.35 23.27 -3.81
N ARG A 19 -5.06 22.92 -3.68
CA ARG A 19 -4.36 22.16 -4.71
C ARG A 19 -4.56 20.66 -4.46
N PRO A 20 -5.21 19.92 -5.37
CA PRO A 20 -5.37 18.48 -5.21
C PRO A 20 -4.00 17.81 -5.18
N LEU A 21 -3.80 16.92 -4.20
CA LEU A 21 -2.55 16.18 -4.03
C LEU A 21 -2.36 15.11 -5.13
N ILE A 22 -3.46 14.61 -5.68
CA ILE A 22 -3.46 13.58 -6.72
C ILE A 22 -3.68 14.24 -8.08
N LYS A 23 -2.78 13.96 -9.03
CA LYS A 23 -2.93 14.36 -10.43
C LYS A 23 -3.50 13.19 -11.22
N PHE A 24 -4.71 13.33 -11.74
CA PHE A 24 -5.25 12.35 -12.68
C PHE A 24 -4.48 12.44 -14.00
N ARG A 25 -4.09 11.28 -14.53
CA ARG A 25 -3.50 11.20 -15.86
C ARG A 25 -4.60 11.46 -16.89
N LYS A 26 -4.46 12.50 -17.69
CA LYS A 26 -5.36 12.75 -18.83
C LYS A 26 -5.20 11.58 -19.83
N GLY A 27 -6.27 10.84 -20.07
CA GLY A 27 -6.28 9.66 -20.93
C GLY A 27 -6.31 8.30 -20.20
N GLY A 28 -6.35 8.27 -18.87
CA GLY A 28 -6.69 7.06 -18.13
C GLY A 28 -8.19 6.79 -18.24
N GLY A 29 -8.62 6.22 -19.37
CA GLY A 29 -9.98 5.70 -19.51
C GLY A 29 -10.29 4.79 -18.33
N VAL A 30 -11.55 4.82 -17.89
CA VAL A 30 -12.12 3.90 -16.93
C VAL A 30 -11.77 2.46 -17.35
N ALA A 31 -10.68 1.91 -16.82
CA ALA A 31 -10.47 0.48 -16.84
C ALA A 31 -11.58 -0.08 -15.97
N GLY A 32 -12.56 -0.70 -16.63
CA GLY A 32 -13.80 -1.17 -16.05
C GLY A 32 -13.58 -1.91 -14.75
N HIS A 33 -14.49 -1.67 -13.82
CA HIS A 33 -14.71 -2.51 -12.67
C HIS A 33 -15.34 -3.82 -13.15
N GLU A 34 -14.61 -4.59 -13.95
CA GLU A 34 -15.00 -5.93 -14.40
C GLU A 34 -14.45 -6.92 -13.37
N ALA A 35 -15.38 -7.54 -12.66
CA ALA A 35 -15.13 -8.62 -11.73
C ALA A 35 -14.54 -9.84 -12.47
N GLY A 36 -13.49 -10.43 -11.92
CA GLY A 36 -13.05 -11.78 -12.26
C GLY A 36 -11.62 -11.87 -12.79
N GLY A 37 -10.74 -12.44 -11.98
CA GLY A 37 -9.40 -12.84 -12.41
C GLY A 37 -8.35 -12.55 -11.34
N VAL A 38 -8.04 -13.56 -10.55
CA VAL A 38 -7.02 -13.56 -9.51
C VAL A 38 -5.66 -13.20 -10.14
N GLN A 39 -5.28 -11.93 -10.06
CA GLN A 39 -3.91 -11.49 -10.31
C GLN A 39 -3.32 -11.08 -8.97
N ALA A 40 -2.37 -11.89 -8.51
CA ALA A 40 -1.63 -11.72 -7.27
C ALA A 40 -1.36 -10.24 -6.98
N ALA A 41 -1.88 -9.77 -5.84
CA ALA A 41 -1.67 -8.43 -5.33
C ALA A 41 -0.16 -8.15 -5.26
N ARG A 42 0.36 -7.39 -6.23
CA ARG A 42 1.60 -6.65 -6.03
C ARG A 42 1.23 -5.53 -5.06
N SER A 43 1.54 -5.73 -3.79
CA SER A 43 1.56 -4.67 -2.79
C SER A 43 2.61 -3.63 -3.22
N GLY A 44 2.18 -2.72 -4.09
CA GLY A 44 2.94 -1.57 -4.51
C GLY A 44 3.04 -0.61 -3.34
N HIS A 45 4.12 -0.75 -2.56
CA HIS A 45 4.50 0.29 -1.62
C HIS A 45 4.75 1.57 -2.44
N PRO A 46 4.10 2.71 -2.16
CA PRO A 46 4.34 3.93 -2.92
C PRO A 46 5.77 4.38 -2.68
N GLN A 47 6.62 4.25 -3.71
CA GLN A 47 7.97 4.79 -3.66
C GLN A 47 7.86 6.31 -3.60
N SER A 48 8.20 6.87 -2.45
CA SER A 48 8.53 8.28 -2.27
C SER A 48 9.61 8.65 -3.27
N VAL A 49 9.23 9.39 -4.32
CA VAL A 49 10.16 10.01 -5.27
C VAL A 49 10.80 11.24 -4.62
N GLY A 50 11.68 10.99 -3.66
CA GLY A 50 12.69 11.96 -3.24
C GLY A 50 13.78 12.04 -4.31
N ALA A 51 14.01 13.24 -4.84
CA ALA A 51 15.05 13.51 -5.84
C ALA A 51 16.42 13.05 -5.31
N GLY A 52 17.13 12.21 -6.08
CA GLY A 52 18.53 11.85 -5.85
C GLY A 52 18.83 10.37 -5.59
N ARG A 53 17.86 9.46 -5.59
CA ARG A 53 18.16 8.03 -5.44
C ARG A 53 18.43 7.38 -6.79
N ALA A 54 19.63 6.83 -6.96
CA ALA A 54 19.99 5.99 -8.11
C ALA A 54 18.90 4.92 -8.36
N PRO A 55 18.63 4.56 -9.63
CA PRO A 55 17.61 3.56 -9.95
C PRO A 55 17.90 2.27 -9.17
N ILE A 56 16.94 1.84 -8.36
CA ILE A 56 17.02 0.58 -7.62
C ILE A 56 16.95 -0.53 -8.67
N GLN A 57 18.10 -1.13 -8.98
CA GLN A 57 18.13 -2.28 -9.86
C GLN A 57 17.42 -3.45 -9.16
N PRO A 58 16.45 -4.11 -9.81
CA PRO A 58 15.80 -5.27 -9.23
C PRO A 58 16.84 -6.38 -9.07
N LYS A 59 17.04 -6.82 -7.83
CA LYS A 59 17.87 -8.00 -7.54
C LYS A 59 17.10 -9.27 -7.94
N PRO A 60 17.80 -10.33 -8.35
CA PRO A 60 17.14 -11.62 -8.56
C PRO A 60 16.49 -12.11 -7.27
N ILE A 61 15.35 -12.78 -7.40
CA ILE A 61 14.72 -13.51 -6.30
C ILE A 61 15.63 -14.70 -6.00
N LEU A 62 16.00 -14.83 -4.73
CA LEU A 62 16.93 -15.85 -4.25
C LEU A 62 16.12 -16.98 -3.62
N GLU A 63 16.34 -18.21 -4.06
CA GLU A 63 15.73 -19.40 -3.47
C GLU A 63 16.39 -19.75 -2.13
N ASP A 64 15.70 -20.51 -1.27
CA ASP A 64 16.19 -20.86 0.08
C ASP A 64 17.57 -21.54 0.06
N TRP A 65 17.82 -22.41 -0.92
CA TRP A 65 19.12 -23.10 -1.08
C TRP A 65 20.26 -22.16 -1.50
N GLN A 66 19.95 -21.01 -2.08
CA GLN A 66 20.92 -19.99 -2.48
C GLN A 66 21.20 -19.01 -1.33
N MET A 67 20.41 -19.03 -0.25
CA MET A 67 20.61 -18.16 0.88
C MET A 67 21.83 -18.57 1.73
N PRO A 68 22.59 -17.61 2.28
CA PRO A 68 23.57 -17.90 3.32
C PRO A 68 22.93 -18.63 4.51
N ARG A 69 23.68 -19.56 5.13
CA ARG A 69 23.18 -20.45 6.20
C ARG A 69 22.45 -19.72 7.35
N LYS A 70 22.84 -18.50 7.68
CA LYS A 70 22.20 -17.68 8.74
C LYS A 70 20.78 -17.21 8.40
N TYR A 71 20.39 -17.24 7.13
CA TYR A 71 19.06 -16.85 6.65
C TYR A 71 18.26 -18.03 6.10
N GLN A 72 18.85 -19.23 6.08
CA GLN A 72 18.12 -20.44 5.70
C GLN A 72 17.06 -20.75 6.75
N ARG A 73 15.88 -21.18 6.29
CA ARG A 73 14.82 -21.65 7.19
C ARG A 73 15.28 -22.93 7.89
N LEU A 74 14.85 -23.10 9.13
CA LEU A 74 15.03 -24.36 9.85
C LEU A 74 14.08 -25.42 9.29
N ALA A 75 14.46 -26.69 9.39
CA ALA A 75 13.55 -27.78 9.12
C ALA A 75 12.44 -27.78 10.17
N ILE A 76 11.20 -27.91 9.72
CA ILE A 76 10.01 -27.98 10.59
C ILE A 76 10.02 -29.35 11.28
N THR A 77 9.83 -29.37 12.60
CA THR A 77 9.74 -30.62 13.37
C THR A 77 8.33 -31.21 13.34
N GLU A 78 8.18 -32.51 13.62
CA GLU A 78 6.86 -33.16 13.61
C GLU A 78 5.88 -32.50 14.59
N GLU A 79 6.35 -32.17 15.80
CA GLU A 79 5.56 -31.44 16.79
C GLU A 79 5.09 -30.08 16.25
N GLU A 80 5.95 -29.34 15.54
CA GLU A 80 5.59 -28.07 14.93
C GLU A 80 4.57 -28.27 13.79
N ILE A 81 4.72 -29.32 12.98
CA ILE A 81 3.75 -29.69 11.95
C ILE A 81 2.38 -29.95 12.57
N GLU A 82 2.33 -30.73 13.64
CA GLU A 82 1.09 -31.00 14.38
C GLU A 82 0.48 -29.70 14.92
N TYR A 83 1.27 -28.85 15.59
CA TYR A 83 0.81 -27.56 16.12
C TYR A 83 0.25 -26.63 15.03
N ILE A 84 0.88 -26.60 13.84
CA ILE A 84 0.40 -25.83 12.70
C ILE A 84 -0.93 -26.39 12.20
N ASN A 85 -1.03 -27.71 12.07
CA ASN A 85 -2.23 -28.39 11.56
C ASN A 85 -3.41 -28.30 12.54
N THR A 86 -3.16 -28.34 13.84
CA THR A 86 -4.19 -28.23 14.89
C THR A 86 -4.53 -26.79 15.26
N GLY A 87 -3.71 -25.82 14.84
CA GLY A 87 -3.89 -24.40 15.17
C GLY A 87 -3.43 -24.03 16.58
N GLY A 88 -2.61 -24.86 17.23
CA GLY A 88 -2.03 -24.58 18.54
C GLY A 88 -1.91 -25.81 19.45
N PRO A 89 -1.43 -25.59 20.68
CA PRO A 89 -1.27 -26.65 21.67
C PRO A 89 -2.61 -27.31 22.02
N PRO A 90 -2.61 -28.61 22.36
CA PRO A 90 -3.78 -29.24 22.94
C PRO A 90 -4.17 -28.53 24.24
N PRO A 91 -5.47 -28.48 24.58
CA PRO A 91 -5.93 -27.90 25.83
C PRO A 91 -5.27 -28.62 27.03
N LYS A 92 -4.88 -27.83 28.04
CA LYS A 92 -4.25 -28.31 29.28
C LYS A 92 -5.22 -29.06 30.17
#